data_AF-A0A168J4X7-F1
#
_entry.id   AF-A0A168J4X7-F1
#
_cell.length_a   1.000
_cell.length_b   1.000
_cell.length_c   1.000
_cell.angle_alpha   90.00
_cell.angle_beta   90.00
_cell.angle_gamma   90.00
#
_symmetry.space_group_name_H-M   'P 1'
#
loop_
_entity.id
_entity.type
_entity.pdbx_description
1 polymer ?
#
loop_
_entity_poly.entity_id
_entity_poly.type
_entity_poly.pdbx_seq_one_letter_code
_entity_poly.pdbx_strand_id
1 'polypeptide(L)'
;MQYVAAHTSVPVPKIYQIHTPEDGSLYIGMEYIRGEPLNRAWHSMSTAQRDSVFADLKQHIDSLRALPAPAPDIFHALARGHLRKEDVPLLGEALAEVHAARYETRLAHADLAPYNIIVRDARVVAVIDWAFAGWYPEYWEYTKAHYNYFPGKGWEHYLARALPCYEAELEAERILWERLPEPGTARTVSPLISEIIPLLVILALYHRDKLSHGNSRRFLGVKAYHWGILVTPASQRGSDSHAFAASDASDIDPVTFRLDDPNMDWFLDAKGLAESKGLIDPARSGKLIGRLVVGEVPDDVTPQALHDFFATVPLPVKNTDPQQSCVTWAVAADKEDALAYADDRNSQDPTEPEVKYYGLGA
;
A
#
# COMPACT_ATOMS: atom_id res chain seq x y z
N MET A 1 -22.59 -15.39 -11.12
CA MET A 1 -23.94 -14.75 -11.25
C MET A 1 -25.08 -15.71 -11.60
N GLN A 2 -25.12 -16.35 -12.78
CA GLN A 2 -26.24 -17.27 -13.13
C GLN A 2 -26.47 -18.38 -12.11
N TYR A 3 -25.39 -18.99 -11.61
CA TYR A 3 -25.45 -20.00 -10.56
C TYR A 3 -26.08 -19.44 -9.26
N VAL A 4 -25.67 -18.25 -8.82
CA VAL A 4 -26.22 -17.57 -7.64
C VAL A 4 -27.72 -17.30 -7.81
N ALA A 5 -28.13 -16.76 -8.96
CA ALA A 5 -29.53 -16.48 -9.26
C ALA A 5 -30.42 -17.73 -9.21
N ALA A 6 -29.88 -18.88 -9.61
CA ALA A 6 -30.63 -20.13 -9.69
C ALA A 6 -30.76 -20.86 -8.34
N HIS A 7 -29.86 -20.61 -7.39
CA HIS A 7 -29.75 -21.41 -6.16
C HIS A 7 -29.94 -20.60 -4.87
N THR A 8 -30.07 -19.27 -4.96
CA THR A 8 -30.15 -18.40 -3.78
C THR A 8 -31.24 -17.35 -3.90
N SER A 9 -31.50 -16.65 -2.80
CA SER A 9 -32.38 -15.48 -2.77
C SER A 9 -31.64 -14.18 -3.07
N VAL A 10 -30.33 -14.24 -3.35
CA VAL A 10 -29.53 -13.03 -3.57
C VAL A 10 -29.96 -12.36 -4.87
N PRO A 11 -30.40 -11.09 -4.83
CA PRO A 11 -30.77 -10.38 -6.04
C PRO A 11 -29.50 -10.07 -6.83
N VAL A 12 -29.39 -10.63 -8.03
CA VAL A 12 -28.28 -10.36 -8.95
C VAL A 12 -28.82 -9.91 -10.31
N PRO A 13 -28.10 -9.05 -11.05
CA PRO A 13 -28.53 -8.64 -12.38
C PRO A 13 -28.70 -9.83 -13.33
N LYS A 14 -29.80 -9.86 -14.10
CA LYS A 14 -29.95 -10.85 -15.17
C LYS A 14 -28.93 -10.58 -16.26
N ILE A 15 -28.23 -11.62 -16.70
CA ILE A 15 -27.32 -11.53 -17.85
C ILE A 15 -28.14 -11.70 -19.13
N TYR A 16 -28.05 -10.74 -20.04
CA TYR A 16 -28.70 -10.80 -21.36
C TYR A 16 -27.74 -11.27 -22.46
N GLN A 17 -26.49 -10.82 -22.41
CA GLN A 17 -25.51 -11.13 -23.44
C GLN A 17 -24.10 -11.20 -22.86
N ILE A 18 -23.28 -12.08 -23.42
CA ILE A 18 -21.84 -12.16 -23.18
C ILE A 18 -21.18 -12.05 -24.55
N HIS A 19 -20.19 -11.17 -24.68
CA HIS A 19 -19.47 -10.95 -25.91
C HIS A 19 -17.98 -10.80 -25.64
N THR A 20 -17.16 -11.48 -26.44
CA THR A 20 -15.69 -11.39 -26.38
C THR A 20 -15.20 -11.02 -27.78
N PRO A 21 -14.82 -9.76 -28.04
CA PRO A 21 -14.24 -9.36 -29.31
C PRO A 21 -12.85 -9.97 -29.52
N GLU A 22 -12.28 -9.75 -30.70
CA GLU A 22 -10.96 -10.27 -31.10
C GLU A 22 -9.80 -9.76 -30.22
N ASP A 23 -9.99 -8.65 -29.52
CA ASP A 23 -9.03 -8.09 -28.57
C ASP A 23 -8.92 -8.88 -27.25
N GLY A 24 -9.81 -9.86 -27.04
CA GLY A 24 -9.85 -10.71 -25.86
C GLY A 24 -10.59 -10.11 -24.66
N SER A 25 -11.16 -8.90 -24.79
CA SER A 25 -11.92 -8.26 -23.72
C SER A 25 -13.26 -8.94 -23.47
N LEU A 26 -13.67 -9.13 -22.21
CA LEU A 26 -14.98 -9.72 -21.88
C LEU A 26 -16.01 -8.62 -21.61
N TYR A 27 -17.07 -8.58 -22.41
CA TYR A 27 -18.23 -7.70 -22.21
C TYR A 27 -19.44 -8.51 -21.75
N ILE A 28 -20.07 -8.08 -20.67
CA ILE A 28 -21.28 -8.70 -20.13
C ILE A 28 -22.40 -7.65 -20.15
N GLY A 29 -23.37 -7.83 -21.04
CA GLY A 29 -24.61 -7.05 -21.06
C GLY A 29 -25.59 -7.62 -20.04
N MET A 30 -25.95 -6.83 -19.03
CA MET A 30 -26.80 -7.27 -17.92
C MET A 30 -27.90 -6.25 -17.59
N GLU A 31 -28.88 -6.68 -16.79
CA GLU A 31 -30.01 -5.88 -16.33
C GLU A 31 -29.55 -4.63 -15.58
N TYR A 32 -30.10 -3.48 -15.98
CA TYR A 32 -29.94 -2.24 -15.23
C TYR A 32 -30.86 -2.26 -14.01
N ILE A 33 -30.27 -2.24 -12.82
CA ILE A 33 -31.01 -2.23 -11.56
C ILE A 33 -31.26 -0.79 -11.13
N ARG A 34 -32.55 -0.40 -11.06
CA ARG A 34 -32.95 0.91 -10.52
C ARG A 34 -32.74 0.94 -9.00
N GLY A 35 -31.82 1.78 -8.54
CA GLY A 35 -31.55 2.06 -7.14
C GLY A 35 -30.32 2.95 -6.99
N GLU A 36 -29.86 3.11 -5.76
CA GLU A 36 -28.65 3.85 -5.43
C GLU A 36 -27.62 2.91 -4.77
N PRO A 37 -26.33 2.99 -5.13
CA PRO A 37 -25.29 2.30 -4.39
C PRO A 37 -25.28 2.68 -2.89
N LEU A 38 -25.12 1.70 -2.01
CA LEU A 38 -25.20 1.88 -0.55
C LEU A 38 -24.19 2.91 -0.05
N ASN A 39 -22.99 2.99 -0.64
CA ASN A 39 -22.00 4.02 -0.28
C ASN A 39 -22.51 5.46 -0.45
N ARG A 40 -23.36 5.73 -1.44
CA ARG A 40 -23.96 7.05 -1.68
C ARG A 40 -25.18 7.29 -0.79
N ALA A 41 -26.04 6.28 -0.64
CA ALA A 41 -27.23 6.35 0.21
C ALA A 41 -26.88 6.39 1.72
N TRP A 42 -25.70 5.92 2.13
CA TRP A 42 -25.33 5.68 3.53
C TRP A 42 -25.62 6.86 4.46
N HIS A 43 -25.21 8.07 4.05
CA HIS A 43 -25.27 9.26 4.90
C HIS A 43 -26.69 9.82 5.06
N SER A 44 -27.59 9.54 4.11
CA SER A 44 -29.00 9.97 4.18
C SER A 44 -29.91 8.97 4.91
N MET A 45 -29.44 7.73 5.09
CA MET A 45 -30.20 6.68 5.79
C MET A 45 -30.20 6.87 7.31
N SER A 46 -31.36 6.64 7.92
CA SER A 46 -31.50 6.47 9.37
C SER A 46 -30.94 5.13 9.85
N THR A 47 -30.70 4.99 11.15
CA THR A 47 -30.23 3.74 11.76
C THR A 47 -31.15 2.56 11.45
N ALA A 48 -32.47 2.75 11.54
CA ALA A 48 -33.45 1.70 11.25
C ALA A 48 -33.46 1.26 9.77
N GLN A 49 -33.19 2.19 8.85
CA GLN A 49 -33.04 1.87 7.43
C GLN A 49 -31.76 1.09 7.17
N ARG A 50 -30.64 1.46 7.81
CA ARG A 50 -29.40 0.66 7.74
C ARG A 50 -29.63 -0.73 8.34
N ASP A 51 -30.28 -0.83 9.49
CA ASP A 51 -30.64 -2.12 10.10
C ASP A 51 -31.43 -3.02 9.14
N SER A 52 -32.38 -2.44 8.40
CA SER A 52 -33.16 -3.18 7.40
C SER A 52 -32.31 -3.70 6.25
N VAL A 53 -31.37 -2.89 5.75
CA VAL A 53 -30.43 -3.30 4.69
C VAL A 53 -29.51 -4.43 5.16
N PHE A 54 -28.99 -4.36 6.38
CA PHE A 54 -28.12 -5.42 6.90
C PHE A 54 -28.86 -6.68 7.30
N ALA A 55 -30.14 -6.59 7.66
CA ALA A 55 -30.99 -7.77 7.80
C ALA A 55 -31.16 -8.51 6.47
N ASP A 56 -31.34 -7.77 5.36
CA ASP A 56 -31.40 -8.35 4.01
C ASP A 56 -30.06 -8.97 3.61
N LEU A 57 -28.95 -8.24 3.79
CA LEU A 57 -27.60 -8.76 3.52
C LEU A 57 -27.34 -10.04 4.30
N LYS A 58 -27.70 -10.08 5.59
CA LYS A 58 -27.58 -11.28 6.40
C LYS A 58 -28.32 -12.46 5.77
N GLN A 59 -29.59 -12.26 5.42
CA GLN A 59 -30.40 -13.31 4.79
C GLN A 59 -29.79 -13.79 3.46
N HIS A 60 -29.30 -12.87 2.64
CA HIS A 60 -28.66 -13.18 1.36
C HIS A 60 -27.36 -13.98 1.55
N ILE A 61 -26.50 -13.55 2.48
CA ILE A 61 -25.25 -14.24 2.78
C ILE A 61 -25.50 -15.62 3.40
N ASP A 62 -26.45 -15.74 4.32
CA ASP A 62 -26.87 -17.04 4.87
C ASP A 62 -27.32 -18.00 3.75
N SER A 63 -28.03 -17.48 2.73
CA SER A 63 -28.44 -18.29 1.57
C SER A 63 -27.26 -18.73 0.68
N LEU A 64 -26.24 -17.87 0.49
CA LEU A 64 -25.01 -18.22 -0.23
C LEU A 64 -24.23 -19.30 0.52
N ARG A 65 -24.09 -19.13 1.84
CA ARG A 65 -23.37 -20.06 2.71
C ARG A 65 -24.05 -21.42 2.77
N ALA A 66 -25.37 -21.49 2.62
CA ALA A 66 -26.11 -22.75 2.60
C ALA A 66 -25.85 -23.62 1.35
N LEU A 67 -25.21 -23.08 0.30
CA LEU A 67 -24.94 -23.84 -0.92
C LEU A 67 -23.89 -24.94 -0.68
N PRO A 68 -24.07 -26.13 -1.28
CA PRO A 68 -23.12 -27.23 -1.14
C PRO A 68 -21.84 -26.95 -1.94
N ALA A 69 -20.68 -27.06 -1.29
CA ALA A 69 -19.39 -26.87 -1.93
C ALA A 69 -19.08 -27.99 -2.94
N PRO A 70 -18.52 -27.68 -4.13
CA PRO A 70 -18.32 -28.66 -5.20
C PRO A 70 -17.23 -29.71 -4.94
N ALA A 71 -16.35 -29.53 -3.96
CA ALA A 71 -15.52 -30.57 -3.32
C ALA A 71 -14.70 -29.93 -2.17
N PRO A 72 -14.33 -30.64 -1.08
CA PRO A 72 -13.71 -30.03 0.11
C PRO A 72 -12.25 -29.56 -0.03
N ASP A 73 -11.49 -29.94 -1.07
CA ASP A 73 -10.02 -29.92 -0.96
C ASP A 73 -9.24 -29.13 -2.02
N ILE A 74 -9.87 -28.51 -3.02
CA ILE A 74 -9.13 -27.83 -4.11
C ILE A 74 -8.71 -26.40 -3.72
N PHE A 75 -9.51 -25.70 -2.91
CA PHE A 75 -9.29 -24.28 -2.67
C PHE A 75 -8.17 -23.98 -1.67
N HIS A 76 -8.00 -24.76 -0.60
CA HIS A 76 -6.88 -24.55 0.35
C HIS A 76 -5.50 -24.66 -0.32
N ALA A 77 -5.38 -25.32 -1.47
CA ALA A 77 -4.17 -25.31 -2.28
C ALA A 77 -3.94 -23.98 -3.03
N LEU A 78 -4.99 -23.32 -3.49
CA LEU A 78 -4.96 -22.06 -4.25
C LEU A 78 -4.93 -20.81 -3.34
N ALA A 79 -5.69 -20.81 -2.25
CA ALA A 79 -5.78 -19.70 -1.29
C ALA A 79 -4.44 -19.35 -0.64
N ARG A 80 -3.58 -20.36 -0.48
CA ARG A 80 -2.23 -20.19 0.06
C ARG A 80 -1.33 -19.38 -0.87
N GLY A 81 -1.74 -19.03 -2.09
CA GLY A 81 -0.86 -18.32 -3.03
C GLY A 81 0.44 -19.08 -3.31
N HIS A 82 0.43 -20.40 -3.19
CA HIS A 82 1.60 -21.31 -3.19
C HIS A 82 2.48 -21.29 -1.91
N LEU A 83 2.06 -20.65 -0.82
CA LEU A 83 2.70 -20.79 0.50
C LEU A 83 2.64 -22.25 0.93
N ARG A 84 3.80 -22.85 1.16
CA ARG A 84 3.88 -24.21 1.71
C ARG A 84 3.57 -24.11 3.20
N LYS A 85 3.05 -25.20 3.78
CA LYS A 85 2.73 -25.23 5.21
C LYS A 85 3.96 -24.91 6.08
N GLU A 86 5.16 -25.25 5.59
CA GLU A 86 6.44 -24.90 6.22
C GLU A 86 6.80 -23.41 6.19
N ASP A 87 6.25 -22.61 5.28
CA ASP A 87 6.58 -21.17 5.15
C ASP A 87 5.71 -20.28 6.06
N VAL A 88 4.58 -20.81 6.56
CA VAL A 88 3.60 -20.04 7.35
C VAL A 88 4.13 -19.58 8.71
N PRO A 89 4.91 -20.39 9.47
CA PRO A 89 5.51 -19.94 10.74
C PRO A 89 6.46 -18.73 10.58
N LEU A 90 7.04 -18.52 9.39
CA LEU A 90 7.94 -17.39 9.11
C LEU A 90 7.20 -16.05 9.04
N LEU A 91 5.87 -16.07 8.89
CA LEU A 91 5.04 -14.87 8.83
C LEU A 91 4.41 -14.52 10.19
N GLY A 92 4.58 -15.37 11.21
CA GLY A 92 4.15 -15.16 12.59
C GLY A 92 3.25 -16.27 13.14
N GLU A 93 3.31 -16.53 14.45
CA GLU A 93 2.57 -17.62 15.11
C GLU A 93 1.05 -17.52 14.92
N ALA A 94 0.46 -16.32 15.05
CA ALA A 94 -0.98 -16.11 14.89
C ALA A 94 -1.49 -16.47 13.48
N LEU A 95 -0.71 -16.14 12.44
CA LEU A 95 -1.03 -16.48 11.06
C LEU A 95 -0.89 -17.99 10.81
N ALA A 96 0.10 -18.63 11.44
CA ALA A 96 0.29 -20.08 11.39
C ALA A 96 -0.88 -20.85 12.02
N GLU A 97 -1.42 -20.36 13.14
CA GLU A 97 -2.60 -20.96 13.78
C GLU A 97 -3.84 -20.86 12.90
N VAL A 98 -4.15 -19.66 12.37
CA VAL A 98 -5.29 -19.44 11.46
C VAL A 98 -5.17 -20.33 10.22
N HIS A 99 -4.01 -20.36 9.57
CA HIS A 99 -3.84 -21.17 8.35
C HIS A 99 -3.74 -22.68 8.61
N ALA A 100 -3.49 -23.11 9.85
CA ALA A 100 -3.54 -24.51 10.25
C ALA A 100 -4.94 -24.98 10.66
N ALA A 101 -5.86 -24.05 10.94
CA ALA A 101 -7.23 -24.37 11.29
C ALA A 101 -7.98 -24.98 10.10
N ARG A 102 -9.06 -25.70 10.42
CA ARG A 102 -9.91 -26.35 9.43
C ARG A 102 -11.20 -25.56 9.28
N TYR A 103 -11.43 -25.05 8.07
CA TYR A 103 -12.62 -24.26 7.74
C TYR A 103 -13.54 -25.03 6.81
N GLU A 104 -14.82 -24.72 6.89
CA GLU A 104 -15.77 -25.14 5.88
C GLU A 104 -15.60 -24.30 4.61
N THR A 105 -15.78 -24.91 3.44
CA THR A 105 -15.79 -24.20 2.16
C THR A 105 -17.19 -23.64 1.90
N ARG A 106 -17.30 -22.32 1.71
CA ARG A 106 -18.56 -21.60 1.49
C ARG A 106 -18.43 -20.69 0.26
N LEU A 107 -19.53 -20.46 -0.45
CA LEU A 107 -19.53 -19.50 -1.56
C LEU A 107 -19.48 -18.08 -0.99
N ALA A 108 -18.50 -17.29 -1.45
CA ALA A 108 -18.29 -15.91 -1.05
C ALA A 108 -18.42 -14.99 -2.29
N HIS A 109 -18.90 -13.76 -2.07
CA HIS A 109 -18.80 -12.69 -3.06
C HIS A 109 -17.35 -12.23 -3.23
N ALA A 110 -16.58 -12.23 -2.14
CA ALA A 110 -15.17 -11.85 -2.05
C ALA A 110 -14.82 -10.40 -2.43
N ASP A 111 -15.78 -9.60 -2.87
CA ASP A 111 -15.68 -8.14 -3.01
C ASP A 111 -16.96 -7.43 -2.52
N LEU A 112 -17.45 -7.83 -1.34
CA LEU A 112 -18.68 -7.25 -0.79
C LEU A 112 -18.37 -5.89 -0.16
N ALA A 113 -18.63 -4.84 -0.92
CA ALA A 113 -18.41 -3.46 -0.51
C ALA A 113 -19.69 -2.60 -0.64
N PRO A 114 -19.80 -1.47 0.07
CA PRO A 114 -20.97 -0.59 -0.03
C PRO A 114 -21.28 -0.08 -1.45
N TYR A 115 -20.29 -0.01 -2.34
CA TYR A 115 -20.51 0.39 -3.74
C TYR A 115 -21.05 -0.74 -4.63
N ASN A 116 -20.91 -2.00 -4.19
CA ASN A 116 -21.40 -3.20 -4.87
C ASN A 116 -22.80 -3.63 -4.41
N ILE A 117 -23.42 -2.87 -3.49
CA ILE A 117 -24.76 -3.12 -2.96
C ILE A 117 -25.69 -2.02 -3.44
N ILE A 118 -26.68 -2.38 -4.25
CA ILE A 118 -27.69 -1.44 -4.75
C ILE A 118 -28.91 -1.50 -3.82
N VAL A 119 -29.31 -0.35 -3.30
CA VAL A 119 -30.45 -0.19 -2.40
C VAL A 119 -31.57 0.64 -3.02
N ARG A 120 -32.80 0.33 -2.63
CA ARG A 120 -33.99 1.14 -2.91
C ARG A 120 -34.97 0.97 -1.76
N ASP A 121 -35.52 2.08 -1.27
CA ASP A 121 -36.46 2.08 -0.13
C ASP A 121 -35.92 1.33 1.11
N ALA A 122 -34.61 1.47 1.39
CA ALA A 122 -33.89 0.78 2.47
C ALA A 122 -33.93 -0.77 2.40
N ARG A 123 -34.06 -1.32 1.20
CA ARG A 123 -33.98 -2.75 0.90
C ARG A 123 -32.84 -3.02 -0.08
N VAL A 124 -32.19 -4.17 0.04
CA VAL A 124 -31.22 -4.62 -0.96
C VAL A 124 -31.97 -5.06 -2.21
N VAL A 125 -31.69 -4.43 -3.35
CA VAL A 125 -32.33 -4.76 -4.64
C VAL A 125 -31.37 -5.38 -5.65
N ALA A 126 -30.06 -5.26 -5.43
CA ALA A 126 -29.06 -6.08 -6.11
C ALA A 126 -27.72 -6.09 -5.36
N VAL A 127 -27.00 -7.19 -5.50
CA VAL A 127 -25.55 -7.27 -5.27
C VAL A 127 -24.87 -7.46 -6.62
N ILE A 128 -23.89 -6.62 -6.92
CA ILE A 128 -23.20 -6.56 -8.21
C ILE A 128 -21.69 -6.80 -8.05
N ASP A 129 -21.00 -6.92 -9.18
CA ASP A 129 -19.55 -7.14 -9.25
C ASP A 129 -19.04 -8.46 -8.65
N TRP A 130 -19.58 -9.56 -9.18
CA TRP A 130 -19.25 -10.92 -8.76
C TRP A 130 -17.94 -11.46 -9.37
N ALA A 131 -17.05 -10.61 -9.87
CA ALA A 131 -15.85 -11.03 -10.61
C ALA A 131 -14.89 -11.85 -9.72
N PHE A 132 -14.85 -11.54 -8.43
CA PHE A 132 -14.02 -12.23 -7.43
C PHE A 132 -14.73 -13.40 -6.73
N ALA A 133 -16.02 -13.63 -7.04
CA ALA A 133 -16.81 -14.62 -6.34
C ALA A 133 -16.31 -16.04 -6.58
N GLY A 134 -16.43 -16.89 -5.55
CA GLY A 134 -15.83 -18.20 -5.56
C GLY A 134 -16.10 -18.98 -4.28
N TRP A 135 -15.56 -20.19 -4.20
CA TRP A 135 -15.67 -21.06 -3.05
C TRP A 135 -14.43 -20.89 -2.17
N TYR A 136 -14.62 -20.32 -0.98
CA TYR A 136 -13.55 -19.89 -0.08
C TYR A 136 -13.75 -20.49 1.31
N PRO A 137 -12.75 -20.45 2.21
CA PRO A 137 -12.96 -20.68 3.63
C PRO A 137 -14.09 -19.79 4.14
N GLU A 138 -14.86 -20.31 5.08
CA GLU A 138 -16.05 -19.62 5.58
C GLU A 138 -15.80 -18.23 6.20
N TYR A 139 -14.57 -17.91 6.57
CA TYR A 139 -14.18 -16.58 7.06
C TYR A 139 -13.95 -15.54 5.95
N TRP A 140 -13.79 -15.97 4.70
CA TRP A 140 -13.27 -15.12 3.62
C TRP A 140 -14.16 -13.92 3.28
N GLU A 141 -15.48 -14.11 3.31
CA GLU A 141 -16.43 -13.02 3.08
C GLU A 141 -16.31 -11.93 4.16
N TYR A 142 -16.10 -12.33 5.41
CA TYR A 142 -15.91 -11.42 6.53
C TYR A 142 -14.63 -10.61 6.36
N THR A 143 -13.50 -11.27 6.10
CA THR A 143 -12.23 -10.56 5.96
C THR A 143 -12.21 -9.63 4.75
N LYS A 144 -12.74 -10.05 3.60
CA LYS A 144 -12.81 -9.17 2.41
C LYS A 144 -13.80 -8.02 2.53
N ALA A 145 -14.89 -8.18 3.29
CA ALA A 145 -15.79 -7.05 3.57
C ALA A 145 -15.12 -5.95 4.44
N HIS A 146 -14.09 -6.31 5.22
CA HIS A 146 -13.25 -5.38 5.98
C HIS A 146 -12.06 -4.81 5.19
N TYR A 147 -11.73 -5.39 4.02
CA TYR A 147 -10.63 -4.94 3.17
C TYR A 147 -10.92 -3.58 2.51
N ASN A 148 -12.15 -3.41 2.05
CA ASN A 148 -12.56 -2.23 1.31
C ASN A 148 -12.71 -1.01 2.22
N TYR A 149 -11.89 0.04 1.99
CA TYR A 149 -12.00 1.29 2.74
C TYR A 149 -13.35 1.97 2.49
N PHE A 150 -14.10 2.22 3.56
CA PHE A 150 -15.33 2.99 3.51
C PHE A 150 -15.27 4.16 4.51
N PRO A 151 -15.34 5.43 4.06
CA PRO A 151 -15.21 6.59 4.94
C PRO A 151 -16.42 6.81 5.86
N GLY A 152 -17.52 6.07 5.68
CA GLY A 152 -18.70 6.18 6.54
C GLY A 152 -18.53 5.38 7.83
N LYS A 153 -18.57 6.06 8.98
CA LYS A 153 -18.50 5.43 10.30
C LYS A 153 -19.59 4.35 10.46
N GLY A 154 -19.19 3.19 10.97
CA GLY A 154 -20.10 2.15 11.45
C GLY A 154 -20.32 0.97 10.50
N TRP A 155 -19.69 0.94 9.32
CA TRP A 155 -19.74 -0.21 8.42
C TRP A 155 -19.33 -1.51 9.12
N GLU A 156 -18.23 -1.47 9.86
CA GLU A 156 -17.68 -2.59 10.64
C GLU A 156 -18.68 -3.07 11.70
N HIS A 157 -19.36 -2.14 12.36
CA HIS A 157 -20.39 -2.46 13.36
C HIS A 157 -21.56 -3.24 12.74
N TYR A 158 -21.96 -2.89 11.52
CA TYR A 158 -23.03 -3.59 10.83
C TYR A 158 -22.58 -4.92 10.22
N LEU A 159 -21.34 -5.02 9.73
CA LEU A 159 -20.75 -6.28 9.28
C LEU A 159 -20.73 -7.33 10.40
N ALA A 160 -20.28 -6.94 11.60
CA ALA A 160 -20.26 -7.82 12.77
C ALA A 160 -21.64 -8.36 13.18
N ARG A 161 -22.74 -7.72 12.71
CA ARG A 161 -24.11 -8.17 12.93
C ARG A 161 -24.66 -9.04 11.79
N ALA A 162 -24.18 -8.83 10.56
CA ALA A 162 -24.66 -9.53 9.38
C ALA A 162 -23.88 -10.82 9.08
N LEU A 163 -22.59 -10.84 9.45
CA LEU A 163 -21.66 -11.93 9.18
C LEU A 163 -21.23 -12.63 10.48
N PRO A 164 -20.91 -13.94 10.43
CA PRO A 164 -20.20 -14.57 11.52
C PRO A 164 -18.84 -13.88 11.73
N CYS A 165 -18.45 -13.75 12.98
CA CYS A 165 -17.27 -13.00 13.39
C CYS A 165 -16.01 -13.88 13.29
N TYR A 166 -14.98 -13.38 12.60
CA TYR A 166 -13.69 -14.06 12.37
C TYR A 166 -12.53 -13.07 12.59
N GLU A 167 -12.45 -12.46 13.78
CA GLU A 167 -11.45 -11.41 14.08
C GLU A 167 -10.01 -11.92 14.05
N ALA A 168 -9.77 -13.17 14.47
CA ALA A 168 -8.43 -13.76 14.41
C ALA A 168 -7.98 -13.93 12.94
N GLU A 169 -8.89 -14.39 12.07
CA GLU A 169 -8.66 -14.52 10.64
C GLU A 169 -8.52 -13.16 9.96
N LEU A 170 -9.27 -12.16 10.40
CA LEU A 170 -9.15 -10.79 9.91
C LEU A 170 -7.78 -10.20 10.24
N GLU A 171 -7.29 -10.41 11.46
CA GLU A 171 -5.96 -9.96 11.85
C GLU A 171 -4.86 -10.67 11.06
N ALA A 172 -4.99 -11.98 10.88
CA ALA A 172 -4.11 -12.76 10.01
C ALA A 172 -4.11 -12.24 8.56
N GLU A 173 -5.28 -11.96 8.00
CA GLU A 173 -5.41 -11.39 6.66
C GLU A 173 -4.81 -9.98 6.55
N ARG A 174 -4.95 -9.12 7.57
CA ARG A 174 -4.31 -7.78 7.58
C ARG A 174 -2.80 -7.89 7.49
N ILE A 175 -2.20 -8.82 8.24
CA ILE A 175 -0.76 -9.12 8.14
C ILE A 175 -0.40 -9.52 6.71
N LEU A 176 -1.22 -10.34 6.06
CA LEU A 176 -1.00 -10.73 4.66
C LEU A 176 -1.18 -9.55 3.70
N TRP A 177 -2.15 -8.65 3.90
CA TRP A 177 -2.38 -7.50 3.03
C TRP A 177 -1.23 -6.48 3.11
N GLU A 178 -0.58 -6.37 4.27
CA GLU A 178 0.62 -5.54 4.44
C GLU A 178 1.87 -6.19 3.82
N ARG A 179 1.96 -7.52 3.86
CA ARG A 179 3.20 -8.25 3.53
C ARG A 179 3.20 -8.90 2.15
N LEU A 180 2.04 -9.11 1.54
CA LEU A 180 1.87 -9.78 0.24
C LEU A 180 0.97 -8.93 -0.67
N PRO A 181 1.25 -8.91 -1.99
CA PRO A 181 0.36 -8.26 -2.95
C PRO A 181 -1.00 -8.98 -3.01
N GLU A 182 -2.04 -8.22 -3.37
CA GLU A 182 -3.43 -8.71 -3.39
C GLU A 182 -3.62 -10.02 -4.18
N PRO A 183 -4.46 -10.94 -3.68
CA PRO A 183 -4.88 -12.10 -4.45
C PRO A 183 -5.63 -11.67 -5.74
N GLY A 184 -5.15 -12.09 -6.90
CA GLY A 184 -5.81 -11.81 -8.19
C GLY A 184 -5.23 -10.63 -8.97
N THR A 185 -4.23 -9.92 -8.47
CA THR A 185 -3.42 -9.04 -9.32
C THR A 185 -2.68 -9.93 -10.33
N ALA A 186 -2.87 -9.69 -11.63
CA ALA A 186 -2.20 -10.46 -12.67
C ALA A 186 -0.68 -10.43 -12.45
N ARG A 187 -0.11 -11.59 -12.11
CA ARG A 187 1.33 -11.81 -12.31
C ARG A 187 1.53 -11.85 -13.82
N THR A 188 2.19 -10.82 -14.37
CA THR A 188 3.29 -11.12 -15.28
C THR A 188 4.17 -12.10 -14.53
N VAL A 189 4.21 -13.34 -15.02
CA VAL A 189 4.94 -14.43 -14.40
C VAL A 189 6.38 -13.96 -14.17
N SER A 190 6.79 -13.78 -12.92
CA SER A 190 8.19 -13.95 -12.56
C SER A 190 8.24 -15.17 -11.63
N PRO A 191 8.81 -16.29 -12.07
CA PRO A 191 9.00 -17.44 -11.21
C PRO A 191 10.08 -17.08 -10.19
N LEU A 192 9.77 -17.27 -8.91
CA LEU A 192 10.63 -17.45 -7.73
C LEU A 192 10.12 -16.63 -6.56
N ILE A 193 9.61 -17.31 -5.53
CA ILE A 193 9.85 -16.86 -4.16
C ILE A 193 11.32 -17.23 -3.90
N SER A 194 12.23 -16.36 -4.36
CA SER A 194 13.61 -16.24 -3.91
C SER A 194 14.26 -15.08 -4.67
N GLU A 195 13.79 -13.87 -4.40
CA GLU A 195 14.68 -12.73 -4.29
C GLU A 195 13.98 -11.87 -3.27
N ILE A 196 14.53 -11.85 -2.06
CA ILE A 196 14.27 -10.75 -1.15
C ILE A 196 14.61 -9.54 -1.99
N ILE A 197 13.61 -8.76 -2.40
CA ILE A 197 13.85 -7.60 -3.24
C ILE A 197 14.74 -6.72 -2.37
N PRO A 198 16.04 -6.56 -2.73
CA PRO A 198 16.97 -5.95 -1.83
C PRO A 198 16.50 -4.53 -1.60
N LEU A 199 16.48 -4.13 -0.34
CA LEU A 199 16.28 -2.74 0.02
C LEU A 199 17.57 -2.01 -0.36
N LEU A 200 17.51 -1.20 -1.40
CA LEU A 200 18.63 -0.41 -1.84
C LEU A 200 18.77 0.81 -0.95
N VAL A 201 20.01 1.07 -0.53
CA VAL A 201 20.41 2.35 0.05
C VAL A 201 20.74 3.27 -1.13
N ILE A 202 19.96 4.33 -1.27
CA ILE A 202 20.08 5.30 -2.35
C ILE A 202 20.44 6.66 -1.78
N LEU A 203 21.52 7.24 -2.27
CA LEU A 203 21.80 8.64 -2.10
C LEU A 203 20.88 9.46 -3.02
N ALA A 204 19.99 10.23 -2.41
CA ALA A 204 18.92 10.93 -3.09
C ALA A 204 19.17 12.44 -3.15
N LEU A 205 19.06 13.00 -4.35
CA LEU A 205 19.29 14.40 -4.63
C LEU A 205 17.97 15.11 -4.93
N TYR A 206 17.68 16.18 -4.19
CA TYR A 206 16.47 16.98 -4.35
C TYR A 206 16.80 18.42 -4.72
N HIS A 207 16.05 19.01 -5.65
CA HIS A 207 16.17 20.44 -5.94
C HIS A 207 15.61 21.29 -4.77
N ARG A 208 16.27 22.41 -4.50
CA ARG A 208 15.96 23.42 -3.48
C ARG A 208 15.47 24.72 -4.12
N ASP A 209 14.52 24.56 -5.05
CA ASP A 209 13.89 25.66 -5.78
C ASP A 209 14.97 26.63 -6.34
N LYS A 210 14.87 27.93 -6.06
CA LYS A 210 15.81 28.96 -6.57
C LYS A 210 17.28 28.69 -6.25
N LEU A 211 17.59 27.95 -5.18
CA LEU A 211 18.97 27.65 -4.80
C LEU A 211 19.65 26.65 -5.76
N SER A 212 18.87 25.79 -6.43
CA SER A 212 19.38 24.79 -7.37
C SER A 212 19.55 25.29 -8.80
N HIS A 213 19.23 26.57 -9.08
CA HIS A 213 19.27 27.13 -10.43
C HIS A 213 20.25 28.30 -10.57
N GLY A 214 20.61 28.59 -11.81
CA GLY A 214 21.37 29.80 -12.17
C GLY A 214 22.68 29.99 -11.43
N ASN A 215 22.96 31.23 -11.02
CA ASN A 215 24.23 31.58 -10.35
C ASN A 215 24.37 30.96 -8.95
N SER A 216 23.26 30.67 -8.26
CA SER A 216 23.27 30.01 -6.95
C SER A 216 23.88 28.62 -7.03
N ARG A 217 23.56 27.85 -8.08
CA ARG A 217 24.20 26.55 -8.35
C ARG A 217 25.71 26.66 -8.53
N ARG A 218 26.18 27.67 -9.29
CA ARG A 218 27.62 27.86 -9.54
C ARG A 218 28.42 28.18 -8.28
N PHE A 219 27.82 28.93 -7.37
CA PHE A 219 28.48 29.32 -6.12
C PHE A 219 28.39 28.23 -5.05
N LEU A 220 27.23 27.56 -4.93
CA LEU A 220 26.98 26.58 -3.87
C LEU A 220 27.44 25.16 -4.23
N GLY A 221 27.65 24.85 -5.52
CA GLY A 221 28.05 23.52 -5.97
C GLY A 221 27.06 22.46 -5.49
N VAL A 222 27.56 21.38 -4.87
CA VAL A 222 26.74 20.30 -4.29
C VAL A 222 25.77 20.77 -3.20
N LYS A 223 26.06 21.90 -2.52
CA LYS A 223 25.20 22.51 -1.48
C LYS A 223 23.98 23.24 -2.06
N ALA A 224 23.91 23.38 -3.39
CA ALA A 224 22.75 23.91 -4.10
C ALA A 224 21.53 22.98 -4.03
N TYR A 225 21.74 21.72 -3.63
CA TYR A 225 20.75 20.66 -3.57
C TYR A 225 20.56 20.18 -2.13
N HIS A 226 19.42 19.53 -1.88
CA HIS A 226 19.19 18.83 -0.63
C HIS A 226 19.54 17.36 -0.81
N TRP A 227 20.27 16.81 0.15
CA TRP A 227 20.78 15.45 0.13
C TRP A 227 20.13 14.66 1.26
N GLY A 228 19.72 13.45 0.92
CA GLY A 228 19.18 12.49 1.88
C GLY A 228 19.48 11.06 1.44
N ILE A 229 19.16 10.12 2.30
CA ILE A 229 19.24 8.70 2.04
C ILE A 229 17.82 8.16 1.89
N LEU A 230 17.56 7.50 0.77
CA LEU A 230 16.36 6.74 0.50
C LEU A 230 16.67 5.26 0.70
N VAL A 231 15.83 4.57 1.47
CA VAL A 231 15.84 3.11 1.53
C VAL A 231 14.58 2.64 0.81
N THR A 232 14.77 1.97 -0.32
CA THR A 232 13.67 1.62 -1.24
C THR A 232 13.87 0.23 -1.83
N PRO A 233 12.80 -0.54 -2.08
CA PRO A 233 12.92 -1.81 -2.79
C PRO A 233 13.52 -1.60 -4.20
N ALA A 234 14.41 -2.51 -4.64
CA ALA A 234 14.98 -2.48 -5.99
C ALA A 234 13.92 -2.41 -7.11
N SER A 235 12.72 -2.92 -6.86
CA SER A 235 11.54 -2.73 -7.72
C SER A 235 10.52 -1.79 -7.06
N GLN A 236 10.79 -0.48 -7.10
CA GLN A 236 9.95 0.53 -6.47
C GLN A 236 8.50 0.50 -6.97
N ARG A 237 7.52 0.51 -6.04
CA ARG A 237 6.08 0.59 -6.30
C ARG A 237 5.38 1.50 -5.28
N GLY A 238 5.14 2.75 -5.66
CA GLY A 238 4.30 3.68 -4.90
C GLY A 238 4.93 4.10 -3.56
N SER A 239 4.13 4.09 -2.49
CA SER A 239 4.53 4.47 -1.14
C SER A 239 5.18 3.30 -0.40
N ASP A 240 6.43 2.99 -0.70
CA ASP A 240 7.16 1.82 -0.18
C ASP A 240 8.56 2.14 0.39
N SER A 241 8.90 3.43 0.51
CA SER A 241 10.26 3.87 0.80
C SER A 241 10.37 4.60 2.14
N HIS A 242 11.55 4.52 2.76
CA HIS A 242 11.95 5.35 3.90
C HIS A 242 12.91 6.45 3.43
N ALA A 243 12.84 7.64 4.04
CA ALA A 243 13.79 8.73 3.79
C ALA A 243 14.41 9.22 5.08
N PHE A 244 15.71 9.49 5.03
CA PHE A 244 16.50 10.01 6.13
C PHE A 244 17.31 11.21 5.63
N ALA A 245 17.24 12.34 6.31
CA ALA A 245 18.06 13.51 5.99
C ALA A 245 18.31 14.36 7.23
N ALA A 246 19.45 15.05 7.27
CA ALA A 246 19.62 16.18 8.18
C ALA A 246 18.89 17.40 7.61
N SER A 247 17.99 17.98 8.40
CA SER A 247 17.20 19.16 8.03
C SER A 247 17.31 20.21 9.13
N ASP A 248 17.34 21.48 8.74
CA ASP A 248 17.19 22.65 9.60
C ASP A 248 15.88 23.39 9.29
N ALA A 249 14.95 22.75 8.57
CA ALA A 249 13.70 23.35 8.17
C ALA A 249 12.83 23.68 9.39
N SER A 250 12.30 24.90 9.42
CA SER A 250 11.35 25.34 10.43
C SER A 250 10.11 25.90 9.75
N ASP A 251 8.95 25.52 10.27
CA ASP A 251 7.67 26.05 9.82
C ASP A 251 7.37 27.38 10.50
N ILE A 252 6.59 28.21 9.82
CA ILE A 252 6.06 29.44 10.40
C ILE A 252 4.72 29.08 11.05
N ASP A 253 4.61 29.28 12.35
CA ASP A 253 3.34 29.21 13.08
C ASP A 253 2.35 30.18 12.38
N PRO A 254 1.24 29.66 11.82
CA PRO A 254 0.31 30.46 11.04
C PRO A 254 -0.48 31.47 11.89
N VAL A 255 -0.46 31.31 13.22
CA VAL A 255 -1.13 32.19 14.19
C VAL A 255 -0.17 33.26 14.69
N THR A 256 1.05 32.89 15.08
CA THR A 256 2.01 33.83 15.68
C THR A 256 2.95 34.48 14.66
N PHE A 257 3.00 33.96 13.43
CA PHE A 257 3.93 34.34 12.36
C PHE A 257 5.40 34.27 12.78
N ARG A 258 5.70 33.40 13.76
CA ARG A 258 7.06 33.11 14.22
C ARG A 258 7.50 31.75 13.70
N LEU A 259 8.80 31.58 13.54
CA LEU A 259 9.35 30.25 13.29
C LEU A 259 9.17 29.41 14.55
N ASP A 260 8.70 28.17 14.38
CA ASP A 260 8.58 27.18 15.46
C ASP A 260 9.96 26.87 16.07
N ASP A 261 10.99 26.93 15.24
CA ASP A 261 12.39 26.87 15.62
C ASP A 261 13.15 28.07 15.01
N PRO A 262 13.27 29.19 15.75
CA PRO A 262 13.97 30.37 15.27
C PRO A 262 15.49 30.19 15.18
N ASN A 263 16.04 29.17 15.86
CA ASN A 263 17.46 28.86 15.78
C ASN A 263 17.77 28.01 14.56
N MET A 264 16.76 27.39 13.94
CA MET A 264 16.86 26.48 12.80
C MET A 264 17.82 25.32 13.14
N ASP A 265 17.72 24.77 14.34
CA ASP A 265 18.60 23.72 14.81
C ASP A 265 18.49 22.49 13.91
N TRP A 266 19.63 21.84 13.65
CA TRP A 266 19.63 20.65 12.82
C TRP A 266 18.93 19.51 13.55
N PHE A 267 18.10 18.77 12.83
CA PHE A 267 17.47 17.54 13.30
C PHE A 267 17.52 16.45 12.23
N LEU A 268 17.35 15.20 12.65
CA LEU A 268 17.16 14.07 11.74
C LEU A 268 15.70 14.03 11.29
N ASP A 269 15.46 14.33 10.02
CA ASP A 269 14.17 14.13 9.36
C ASP A 269 14.10 12.69 8.85
N ALA A 270 13.35 11.84 9.56
CA ALA A 270 13.16 10.44 9.22
C ALA A 270 11.68 10.15 8.88
N LYS A 271 11.39 9.93 7.60
CA LYS A 271 10.04 9.70 7.06
C LYS A 271 9.82 8.23 6.75
N GLY A 272 8.58 7.77 6.90
CA GLY A 272 8.22 6.36 6.72
C GLY A 272 8.32 5.51 7.99
N LEU A 273 8.60 6.09 9.16
CA LEU A 273 8.78 5.34 10.42
C LEU A 273 7.61 5.45 11.41
N ALA A 274 6.87 6.56 11.38
CA ALA A 274 5.72 6.75 12.25
C ALA A 274 4.46 6.18 11.59
N GLU A 275 3.69 5.36 12.34
CA GLU A 275 2.40 4.79 11.90
C GLU A 275 1.44 5.86 11.35
N SER A 276 1.51 7.09 11.86
CA SER A 276 0.65 8.22 11.47
C SER A 276 1.06 8.95 10.19
N LYS A 277 2.28 8.74 9.67
CA LYS A 277 2.80 9.46 8.48
C LYS A 277 3.03 8.55 7.26
N GLY A 278 3.07 7.24 7.43
CA GLY A 278 3.14 6.25 6.35
C GLY A 278 4.45 6.27 5.55
N LEU A 279 4.69 5.21 4.76
CA LEU A 279 5.81 5.12 3.80
C LEU A 279 5.70 6.19 2.72
N ILE A 280 6.84 6.66 2.24
CA ILE A 280 6.88 7.73 1.23
C ILE A 280 6.95 7.16 -0.18
N ASP A 281 6.38 7.91 -1.13
CA ASP A 281 6.63 7.72 -2.56
C ASP A 281 7.58 8.83 -3.03
N PRO A 282 8.87 8.53 -3.27
CA PRO A 282 9.85 9.48 -3.77
C PRO A 282 9.42 10.20 -5.07
N ALA A 283 8.64 9.55 -5.93
CA ALA A 283 8.17 10.11 -7.19
C ALA A 283 7.12 11.21 -6.99
N ARG A 284 6.38 11.19 -5.87
CA ARG A 284 5.37 12.21 -5.56
C ARG A 284 5.94 13.53 -5.06
N SER A 285 7.22 13.58 -4.66
CA SER A 285 7.79 14.81 -4.10
C SER A 285 7.91 15.93 -5.14
N GLY A 286 7.98 15.59 -6.44
CA GLY A 286 8.27 16.53 -7.53
C GLY A 286 9.65 17.19 -7.46
N LYS A 287 10.37 17.02 -6.33
CA LYS A 287 11.66 17.65 -6.05
C LYS A 287 12.86 16.72 -6.27
N LEU A 288 12.62 15.41 -6.37
CA LEU A 288 13.66 14.42 -6.59
C LEU A 288 14.21 14.55 -8.02
N ILE A 289 15.51 14.77 -8.14
CA ILE A 289 16.19 14.99 -9.42
C ILE A 289 17.27 13.96 -9.72
N GLY A 290 17.76 13.24 -8.71
CA GLY A 290 18.83 12.26 -8.90
C GLY A 290 18.81 11.18 -7.82
N ARG A 291 19.28 9.99 -8.19
CA ARG A 291 19.39 8.81 -7.33
C ARG A 291 20.68 8.08 -7.67
N LEU A 292 21.44 7.72 -6.65
CA LEU A 292 22.62 6.90 -6.77
C LEU A 292 22.52 5.75 -5.78
N VAL A 293 22.51 4.51 -6.28
CA VAL A 293 22.54 3.32 -5.41
C VAL A 293 23.93 3.22 -4.82
N VAL A 294 24.02 3.17 -3.49
CA VAL A 294 25.29 3.11 -2.73
C VAL A 294 25.42 1.83 -1.91
N GLY A 295 24.39 0.98 -1.88
CA GLY A 295 24.46 -0.31 -1.21
C GLY A 295 23.10 -0.97 -1.06
N GLU A 296 23.09 -2.08 -0.32
CA GLU A 296 21.91 -2.88 -0.01
C GLU A 296 21.80 -3.03 1.51
N VAL A 297 20.57 -3.02 2.03
CA VAL A 297 20.28 -3.25 3.44
C VAL A 297 20.18 -4.76 3.66
N PRO A 298 20.89 -5.32 4.66
CA PRO A 298 20.77 -6.73 5.03
C PRO A 298 19.35 -7.10 5.47
N ASP A 299 18.95 -8.34 5.17
CA ASP A 299 17.57 -8.83 5.37
C ASP A 299 17.10 -8.84 6.84
N ASP A 300 18.02 -8.82 7.80
CA ASP A 300 17.75 -8.84 9.24
C ASP A 300 17.63 -7.44 9.86
N VAL A 301 17.85 -6.38 9.08
CA VAL A 301 17.83 -5.00 9.56
C VAL A 301 16.42 -4.41 9.50
N THR A 302 15.87 -4.06 10.66
CA THR A 302 14.54 -3.44 10.74
C THR A 302 14.59 -1.93 10.40
N PRO A 303 13.47 -1.32 9.98
CA PRO A 303 13.39 0.13 9.79
C PRO A 303 13.77 0.94 11.04
N GLN A 304 13.45 0.42 12.23
CA GLN A 304 13.85 1.04 13.49
C GLN A 304 15.37 0.97 13.70
N ALA A 305 16.02 -0.15 13.36
CA ALA A 305 17.47 -0.27 13.42
C ALA A 305 18.17 0.70 12.43
N LEU A 306 17.58 0.93 11.25
CA LEU A 306 18.07 1.98 10.32
C LEU A 306 17.94 3.38 10.92
N HIS A 307 16.80 3.69 11.54
CA HIS A 307 16.63 4.95 12.25
C HIS A 307 17.67 5.14 13.35
N ASP A 308 17.85 4.13 14.20
CA ASP A 308 18.79 4.20 15.31
C ASP A 308 20.22 4.35 14.80
N PHE A 309 20.58 3.69 13.70
CA PHE A 309 21.85 3.89 13.01
C PHE A 309 22.01 5.33 12.53
N PHE A 310 21.06 5.88 11.77
CA PHE A 310 21.15 7.26 11.25
C PHE A 310 21.10 8.32 12.36
N ALA A 311 20.49 8.02 13.50
CA ALA A 311 20.52 8.86 14.69
C ALA A 311 21.91 8.93 15.34
N THR A 312 22.80 7.96 15.07
CA THR A 312 24.21 8.04 15.52
C THR A 312 25.09 8.91 14.61
N VAL A 313 24.64 9.21 13.39
CA VAL A 313 25.40 10.05 12.46
C VAL A 313 25.40 11.50 12.97
N PRO A 314 26.58 12.12 13.15
CA PRO A 314 26.65 13.49 13.68
C PRO A 314 25.88 14.48 12.81
N LEU A 315 24.97 15.22 13.43
CA LEU A 315 24.25 16.31 12.76
C LEU A 315 25.21 17.47 12.43
N PRO A 316 24.94 18.24 11.36
CA PRO A 316 25.80 19.35 10.97
C PRO A 316 25.91 20.42 12.05
N VAL A 317 27.11 21.00 12.19
CA VAL A 317 27.38 22.08 13.13
C VAL A 317 27.42 23.43 12.41
N LYS A 318 26.61 24.37 12.88
CA LYS A 318 26.54 25.73 12.32
C LYS A 318 27.82 26.53 12.57
N ASN A 319 28.07 27.51 11.71
CA ASN A 319 29.16 28.48 11.86
C ASN A 319 30.57 27.85 11.97
N THR A 320 30.78 26.77 11.24
CA THR A 320 32.07 26.07 11.14
C THR A 320 32.78 26.44 9.84
N ASP A 321 34.10 26.30 9.80
CA ASP A 321 34.90 26.39 8.57
C ASP A 321 35.67 25.07 8.37
N PRO A 322 35.34 24.26 7.34
CA PRO A 322 34.33 24.52 6.31
C PRO A 322 32.88 24.37 6.82
N GLN A 323 31.97 25.19 6.28
CA GLN A 323 30.55 25.18 6.64
C GLN A 323 29.90 23.83 6.37
N GLN A 324 29.35 23.23 7.42
CA GLN A 324 28.58 21.98 7.37
C GLN A 324 27.11 22.18 6.95
N SER A 325 26.50 21.15 6.39
CA SER A 325 25.11 21.12 5.86
C SER A 325 24.57 19.68 5.74
N CYS A 326 23.36 19.49 5.21
CA CYS A 326 22.84 18.16 4.85
C CYS A 326 23.81 17.34 3.97
N VAL A 327 24.65 18.00 3.15
CA VAL A 327 25.71 17.35 2.38
C VAL A 327 26.71 16.66 3.30
N THR A 328 27.25 17.36 4.31
CA THR A 328 28.24 16.77 5.21
C THR A 328 27.65 15.66 6.08
N TRP A 329 26.36 15.73 6.40
CA TRP A 329 25.66 14.62 7.04
C TRP A 329 25.55 13.41 6.11
N ALA A 330 25.16 13.63 4.85
CA ALA A 330 25.08 12.58 3.85
C ALA A 330 26.46 11.95 3.57
N VAL A 331 27.55 12.75 3.54
CA VAL A 331 28.94 12.23 3.52
C VAL A 331 29.20 11.35 4.74
N ALA A 332 28.86 11.81 5.94
CA ALA A 332 29.17 11.07 7.17
C ALA A 332 28.37 9.77 7.29
N ALA A 333 27.20 9.71 6.66
CA ALA A 333 26.35 8.53 6.57
C ALA A 333 26.80 7.56 5.46
N ASP A 334 27.48 8.05 4.43
CA ASP A 334 28.02 7.28 3.31
C ASP A 334 29.48 6.84 3.60
N LYS A 335 29.76 5.54 3.47
CA LYS A 335 31.10 5.00 3.72
C LYS A 335 31.98 4.91 2.45
N GLU A 336 31.43 5.16 1.25
CA GLU A 336 32.08 4.86 -0.03
C GLU A 336 32.27 6.06 -1.00
N ASP A 337 32.23 7.31 -0.52
CA ASP A 337 32.55 8.53 -1.31
C ASP A 337 31.66 8.76 -2.56
N ALA A 338 30.37 8.46 -2.47
CA ALA A 338 29.40 8.60 -3.57
C ALA A 338 29.22 10.07 -4.06
N LEU A 339 29.57 11.05 -3.22
CA LEU A 339 29.52 12.48 -3.54
C LEU A 339 30.51 12.93 -4.61
N ALA A 340 31.64 12.22 -4.80
CA ALA A 340 32.58 12.51 -5.88
C ALA A 340 31.98 12.26 -7.27
N TYR A 341 31.00 11.35 -7.37
CA TYR A 341 30.35 10.95 -8.63
C TYR A 341 29.23 11.90 -9.06
N ALA A 342 28.61 12.61 -8.11
CA ALA A 342 27.61 13.63 -8.40
C ALA A 342 28.21 14.99 -8.77
N ASP A 343 29.49 15.19 -8.44
CA ASP A 343 30.27 16.38 -8.78
C ASP A 343 30.93 16.26 -10.17
N ASP A 344 30.33 15.50 -11.11
CA ASP A 344 30.76 15.34 -12.50
C ASP A 344 30.65 16.69 -13.26
N ARG A 345 31.59 17.58 -12.96
CA ARG A 345 31.79 18.92 -13.51
C ARG A 345 32.14 18.90 -15.01
N ASN A 346 32.11 17.75 -15.67
CA ASN A 346 32.59 17.55 -17.04
C ASN A 346 31.55 17.13 -18.07
N SER A 347 30.24 17.03 -17.74
CA SER A 347 29.23 16.85 -18.80
C SER A 347 29.00 18.17 -19.55
N GLN A 348 29.11 18.14 -20.88
CA GLN A 348 29.08 19.32 -21.76
C GLN A 348 27.69 19.95 -21.95
N ASP A 349 26.66 19.47 -21.24
CA ASP A 349 25.32 20.09 -21.20
C ASP A 349 24.79 20.16 -19.75
N PRO A 350 24.74 21.35 -19.13
CA PRO A 350 24.48 21.51 -17.70
C PRO A 350 22.98 21.58 -17.34
N THR A 351 22.06 21.25 -18.25
CA THR A 351 20.63 21.51 -18.04
C THR A 351 19.88 20.45 -17.24
N GLU A 352 20.34 19.19 -17.20
CA GLU A 352 19.65 18.13 -16.45
C GLU A 352 20.66 17.15 -15.81
N PRO A 353 20.51 16.76 -14.53
CA PRO A 353 21.28 15.66 -13.96
C PRO A 353 20.90 14.35 -14.66
N GLU A 354 21.85 13.73 -15.38
CA GLU A 354 21.64 12.39 -15.94
C GLU A 354 21.56 11.37 -14.80
N VAL A 355 20.45 10.63 -14.74
CA VAL A 355 20.28 9.46 -13.89
C VAL A 355 21.17 8.34 -14.45
N LYS A 356 22.31 8.07 -13.79
CA LYS A 356 23.17 6.94 -14.14
C LYS A 356 22.73 5.71 -13.33
N TYR A 357 22.17 4.71 -14.02
CA TYR A 357 21.89 3.38 -13.47
C TYR A 357 23.16 2.54 -13.58
N TYR A 358 23.79 2.21 -12.46
CA TYR A 358 24.89 1.25 -12.42
C TYR A 358 24.34 -0.10 -11.95
N GLY A 359 24.13 -1.03 -12.89
CA GLY A 359 23.86 -2.43 -12.56
C GLY A 359 25.16 -3.08 -12.08
N LEU A 360 25.10 -3.80 -10.97
CA LEU A 360 26.22 -4.59 -10.46
C LEU A 360 26.59 -5.66 -11.51
N GLY A 361 27.70 -5.42 -12.20
CA GLY A 361 28.36 -6.38 -13.07
C GLY A 361 29.53 -7.04 -12.36
N ALA A 362 29.54 -8.37 -12.47
CA ALA A 362 30.55 -9.37 -12.08
C ALA A 362 30.56 -9.84 -10.61
#